data_AF-A0A0M2PVZ6-F1
#
_entry.id   AF-A0A0M2PVZ6-F1
#
_cell.length_a   1.000
_cell.length_b   1.000
_cell.length_c   1.000
_cell.angle_alpha   90.00
_cell.angle_beta   90.00
_cell.angle_gamma   90.00
#
_symmetry.space_group_name_H-M   'P 1'
#
loop_
_entity.id
_entity.type
_entity.pdbx_description
1 polymer ?
#
loop_
_entity_poly.entity_id
_entity_poly.type
_entity_poly.pdbx_seq_one_letter_code
_entity_poly.pdbx_strand_id
1 'polypeptide(L)'
;MTLALWISTPLTAATLAQSITAAPDGTGTQISVTGSQISIGGGSQRGNNLFHSFTDFGLDAQQTAIFEGNPSLANILGRVSGGQVSVIDGLIQVSNSQAHLYLMNPAGLIFGPNARLDLAGPFTATTATALGFDRGWWPAQGSAATDSLVGSPNRFAFVGSQPGAIVNAGDLAVVPGAALTLLGGTVVNTGHLRAPGGAITLMAVPGESLVRVQQQGMILGLDLEPLSGSSTDALVLSPFPSTILDLPQLLTGGHLGHATHLEVTPTGTVRLSSTAPSSSPDRVPDRPGATTVIAGTLDVSSPHSSAPGGESGGTLQVLGQEVGVGDRAQLRADGAGGGGRILVGGDYQGQGSVPSAHHTTIRPGAQISANALTQGNGGQVIIWADNQTEFGGSIAAIGGVLGGNGGFVEV
;
A
#
# COMPACT_ATOMS: atom_id res chain seq x y z
N MET A 1 -34.93 -12.97 -18.75
CA MET A 1 -34.98 -13.53 -17.38
C MET A 1 -33.60 -13.30 -16.76
N THR A 2 -33.46 -12.19 -16.05
CA THR A 2 -32.21 -11.67 -15.49
C THR A 2 -31.95 -12.37 -14.15
N LEU A 3 -30.91 -13.22 -14.10
CA LEU A 3 -30.48 -13.85 -12.87
C LEU A 3 -29.44 -12.94 -12.20
N ALA A 4 -29.89 -12.01 -11.38
CA ALA A 4 -29.00 -11.27 -10.48
C ALA A 4 -28.62 -12.21 -9.33
N LEU A 5 -27.34 -12.58 -9.23
CA LEU A 5 -26.86 -13.40 -8.12
C LEU A 5 -26.65 -12.48 -6.91
N TRP A 6 -27.62 -12.48 -5.99
CA TRP A 6 -27.57 -11.75 -4.74
C TRP A 6 -26.74 -12.53 -3.72
N ILE A 7 -25.43 -12.34 -3.73
CA ILE A 7 -24.59 -12.79 -2.61
C ILE A 7 -24.61 -11.66 -1.57
N SER A 8 -25.58 -11.74 -0.65
CA SER A 8 -25.67 -10.88 0.55
C SER A 8 -25.10 -11.58 1.79
N THR A 9 -24.33 -12.66 1.60
CA THR A 9 -23.66 -13.32 2.72
C THR A 9 -22.49 -12.44 3.17
N PRO A 10 -22.36 -12.14 4.48
CA PRO A 10 -21.09 -11.63 4.99
C PRO A 10 -20.00 -12.58 4.50
N LEU A 11 -18.90 -12.04 3.98
CA LEU A 11 -17.76 -12.81 3.52
C LEU A 11 -17.07 -13.42 4.74
N THR A 12 -17.66 -14.44 5.36
CA THR A 12 -16.93 -15.35 6.24
C THR A 12 -16.32 -16.41 5.33
N ALA A 13 -15.30 -16.00 4.57
CA ALA A 13 -14.33 -16.99 4.11
C ALA A 13 -13.80 -17.63 5.40
N ALA A 14 -14.06 -18.92 5.59
CA ALA A 14 -13.36 -19.69 6.59
C ALA A 14 -11.89 -19.69 6.13
N THR A 15 -11.13 -18.70 6.58
CA THR A 15 -9.70 -18.61 6.33
C THR A 15 -9.09 -19.80 7.04
N LEU A 16 -8.62 -20.78 6.26
CA LEU A 16 -7.70 -21.77 6.79
C LEU A 16 -6.53 -20.98 7.37
N ALA A 17 -6.20 -21.25 8.63
CA ALA A 17 -5.06 -20.64 9.30
C ALA A 17 -3.82 -20.78 8.42
N GLN A 18 -3.26 -19.65 7.97
CA GLN A 18 -1.97 -19.66 7.30
C GLN A 18 -0.88 -19.58 8.35
N SER A 19 0.10 -20.48 8.25
CA SER A 19 1.26 -20.49 9.12
C SER A 19 2.34 -19.53 8.63
N ILE A 20 3.30 -19.23 9.52
CA ILE A 20 4.58 -18.65 9.15
C ILE A 20 5.62 -19.78 9.08
N THR A 21 6.18 -19.99 7.89
CA THR A 21 7.15 -21.06 7.63
C THR A 21 8.42 -20.44 7.05
N ALA A 22 9.57 -20.64 7.69
CA ALA A 22 10.85 -20.18 7.15
C ALA A 22 11.19 -20.91 5.83
N ALA A 23 11.72 -20.17 4.86
CA ALA A 23 12.16 -20.75 3.60
C ALA A 23 13.47 -21.53 3.77
N PRO A 24 13.62 -22.72 3.16
CA PRO A 24 14.85 -23.50 3.17
C PRO A 24 15.84 -23.00 2.11
N ASP A 25 16.15 -21.70 2.09
CA ASP A 25 16.93 -21.03 1.04
C ASP A 25 18.29 -20.49 1.51
N GLY A 26 18.68 -20.81 2.75
CA GLY A 26 19.94 -20.37 3.34
C GLY A 26 19.90 -18.97 3.96
N THR A 27 18.77 -18.25 3.92
CA THR A 27 18.62 -16.95 4.60
C THR A 27 18.78 -17.08 6.12
N GLY A 28 18.54 -18.27 6.68
CA GLY A 28 18.74 -18.55 8.10
C GLY A 28 17.63 -17.98 9.00
N THR A 29 16.44 -17.73 8.46
CA THR A 29 15.27 -17.30 9.24
C THR A 29 14.89 -18.39 10.24
N GLN A 30 14.66 -18.00 11.49
CA GLN A 30 14.28 -18.90 12.57
C GLN A 30 12.91 -18.51 13.08
N ILE A 31 12.03 -19.51 13.24
CA ILE A 31 10.66 -19.31 13.75
C ILE A 31 10.54 -20.04 15.09
N SER A 32 10.11 -19.32 16.12
CA SER A 32 9.80 -19.88 17.44
C SER A 32 8.36 -19.51 17.81
N VAL A 33 7.54 -20.52 18.08
CA VAL A 33 6.12 -20.32 18.42
C VAL A 33 5.90 -20.59 19.90
N THR A 34 5.40 -19.59 20.63
CA THR A 34 5.02 -19.70 22.05
C THR A 34 3.59 -19.21 22.22
N GLY A 35 2.64 -20.14 22.34
CA GLY A 35 1.22 -19.79 22.35
C GLY A 35 0.81 -19.14 21.04
N SER A 36 0.33 -17.89 21.10
CA SER A 36 -0.04 -17.10 19.91
C SER A 36 1.06 -16.16 19.40
N GLN A 37 2.22 -16.13 20.08
CA GLN A 37 3.37 -15.33 19.65
C GLN A 37 4.28 -16.16 18.75
N ILE A 38 4.64 -15.59 17.60
CA ILE A 38 5.52 -16.18 16.60
C ILE A 38 6.74 -15.26 16.48
N SER A 39 7.81 -15.60 17.21
CA SER A 39 9.10 -14.92 17.12
C SER A 39 9.80 -15.26 15.81
N ILE A 40 10.23 -14.23 15.09
CA ILE A 40 10.98 -14.30 13.84
C ILE A 40 12.37 -13.73 14.12
N GLY A 41 13.33 -14.64 14.30
CA GLY A 41 14.73 -14.34 14.60
C GLY A 41 15.68 -14.89 13.55
N GLY A 42 16.98 -14.90 13.88
CA GLY A 42 18.03 -15.30 12.95
C GLY A 42 18.09 -14.38 11.74
N GLY A 43 18.02 -14.95 10.54
CA GLY A 43 18.10 -14.21 9.29
C GLY A 43 19.53 -13.90 8.85
N SER A 44 19.65 -13.19 7.74
CA SER A 44 20.93 -12.82 7.15
C SER A 44 21.10 -11.31 7.23
N GLN A 45 22.11 -10.83 7.94
CA GLN A 45 22.40 -9.40 8.03
C GLN A 45 23.44 -8.98 6.97
N ARG A 46 23.20 -7.85 6.29
CA ARG A 46 24.18 -7.16 5.42
C ARG A 46 24.13 -5.66 5.69
N GLY A 47 25.22 -5.13 6.24
CA GLY A 47 25.21 -3.77 6.78
C GLY A 47 24.12 -3.62 7.86
N ASN A 48 23.26 -2.62 7.70
CA ASN A 48 22.13 -2.33 8.58
C ASN A 48 20.80 -2.96 8.11
N ASN A 49 20.86 -3.93 7.18
CA ASN A 49 19.69 -4.64 6.66
C ASN A 49 19.66 -6.06 7.21
N LEU A 50 18.51 -6.48 7.77
CA LEU A 50 18.25 -7.85 8.19
C LEU A 50 17.24 -8.50 7.25
N PHE A 51 17.63 -9.60 6.62
CA PHE A 51 16.80 -10.32 5.64
C PHE A 51 16.20 -11.59 6.24
N HIS A 52 14.89 -11.75 6.04
CA HIS A 52 14.12 -12.96 6.35
C HIS A 52 13.43 -13.49 5.08
N SER A 53 13.33 -14.81 4.99
CA SER A 53 12.69 -15.49 3.87
C SER A 53 11.72 -16.55 4.37
N PHE A 54 10.53 -16.55 3.80
CA PHE A 54 9.42 -17.41 4.18
C PHE A 54 8.93 -18.20 2.97
N THR A 55 8.53 -19.45 3.21
CA THR A 55 7.70 -20.18 2.25
C THR A 55 6.27 -19.64 2.32
N ASP A 56 5.73 -19.54 3.54
CA ASP A 56 4.40 -19.03 3.83
C ASP A 56 4.48 -17.98 4.93
N PHE A 57 3.65 -16.95 4.84
CA PHE A 57 3.53 -15.93 5.88
C PHE A 57 2.06 -15.54 6.00
N GLY A 58 1.41 -16.00 7.06
CA GLY A 58 0.06 -15.58 7.42
C GLY A 58 -0.13 -15.56 8.93
N LEU A 59 -1.22 -14.92 9.36
CA LEU A 59 -1.57 -14.76 10.77
C LEU A 59 -3.07 -14.90 10.96
N ASP A 60 -3.48 -15.63 11.99
CA ASP A 60 -4.84 -15.59 12.51
C ASP A 60 -5.06 -14.39 13.44
N ALA A 61 -6.34 -14.06 13.71
CA ALA A 61 -6.76 -12.91 14.52
C ALA A 61 -6.04 -12.74 15.87
N GLN A 62 -5.71 -13.84 16.55
CA GLN A 62 -5.10 -13.82 17.88
C GLN A 62 -3.57 -13.96 17.85
N GLN A 63 -2.99 -14.15 16.66
CA GLN A 63 -1.56 -14.38 16.51
C GLN A 63 -0.78 -13.06 16.38
N THR A 64 0.48 -13.11 16.79
CA THR A 64 1.41 -11.98 16.66
C THR A 64 2.70 -12.46 16.02
N ALA A 65 3.07 -11.92 14.86
CA ALA A 65 4.41 -12.07 14.30
C ALA A 65 5.34 -11.02 14.90
N ILE A 66 6.43 -11.44 15.54
CA ILE A 66 7.39 -10.54 16.19
C ILE A 66 8.72 -10.65 15.46
N PHE A 67 9.06 -9.65 14.64
CA PHE A 67 10.38 -9.52 14.06
C PHE A 67 11.37 -9.05 15.13
N GLU A 68 12.37 -9.87 15.42
CA GLU A 68 13.41 -9.58 16.40
C GLU A 68 14.50 -8.71 15.79
N GLY A 69 14.47 -7.41 16.11
CA GLY A 69 15.43 -6.44 15.62
C GLY A 69 16.52 -6.09 16.62
N ASN A 70 17.31 -5.09 16.26
CA ASN A 70 18.20 -4.40 17.18
C ASN A 70 18.34 -2.90 16.78
N PRO A 71 18.87 -2.04 17.66
CA PRO A 71 18.94 -0.60 17.40
C PRO A 71 19.86 -0.18 16.24
N SER A 72 20.74 -1.08 15.77
CA SER A 72 21.63 -0.79 14.63
C SER A 72 20.97 -1.04 13.28
N LEU A 73 19.83 -1.73 13.23
CA LEU A 73 19.15 -2.02 11.97
C LEU A 73 18.44 -0.78 11.44
N ALA A 74 18.65 -0.50 10.15
CA ALA A 74 17.90 0.49 9.40
C ALA A 74 16.67 -0.16 8.73
N ASN A 75 16.80 -1.41 8.27
CA ASN A 75 15.74 -2.12 7.56
C ASN A 75 15.64 -3.57 8.02
N ILE A 76 14.42 -4.08 8.16
CA ILE A 76 14.09 -5.50 8.28
C ILE A 76 13.27 -5.85 7.05
N LEU A 77 13.70 -6.85 6.27
CA LEU A 77 13.07 -7.21 5.02
C LEU A 77 12.63 -8.67 5.04
N GLY A 78 11.32 -8.90 4.91
CA GLY A 78 10.72 -10.22 4.76
C GLY A 78 10.27 -10.46 3.33
N ARG A 79 10.65 -11.60 2.74
CA ARG A 79 10.10 -12.07 1.46
C ARG A 79 9.32 -13.38 1.61
N VAL A 80 8.23 -13.52 0.87
CA VAL A 80 7.48 -14.78 0.73
C VAL A 80 7.74 -15.37 -0.64
N SER A 81 8.20 -16.61 -0.66
CA SER A 81 8.70 -17.29 -1.87
C SER A 81 7.88 -18.50 -2.29
N GLY A 82 6.99 -19.01 -1.42
CA GLY A 82 6.22 -20.25 -1.64
C GLY A 82 5.06 -20.14 -2.64
N GLY A 83 4.80 -18.95 -3.18
CA GLY A 83 3.79 -18.74 -4.21
C GLY A 83 2.35 -18.62 -3.70
N GLN A 84 2.16 -18.64 -2.38
CA GLN A 84 0.84 -18.43 -1.76
C GLN A 84 0.68 -16.97 -1.34
N VAL A 85 -0.56 -16.47 -1.45
CA VAL A 85 -0.99 -15.18 -0.90
C VAL A 85 -0.74 -15.16 0.60
N SER A 86 -0.37 -14.01 1.15
CA SER A 86 -0.30 -13.80 2.60
C SER A 86 -1.63 -13.27 3.14
N VAL A 87 -2.30 -14.06 3.98
CA VAL A 87 -3.50 -13.67 4.74
C VAL A 87 -3.07 -13.33 6.16
N ILE A 88 -3.15 -12.05 6.51
CA ILE A 88 -2.66 -11.48 7.76
C ILE A 88 -3.87 -10.92 8.49
N ASP A 89 -4.44 -11.66 9.42
CA ASP A 89 -5.52 -11.18 10.30
C ASP A 89 -5.01 -10.87 11.71
N GLY A 90 -3.71 -10.98 12.00
CA GLY A 90 -3.14 -10.75 13.33
C GLY A 90 -2.32 -9.46 13.49
N LEU A 91 -1.51 -9.41 14.56
CA LEU A 91 -0.58 -8.31 14.84
C LEU A 91 0.79 -8.58 14.21
N ILE A 92 1.35 -7.61 13.48
CA ILE A 92 2.76 -7.61 13.10
C ILE A 92 3.51 -6.62 13.99
N GLN A 93 4.58 -7.08 14.63
CA GLN A 93 5.38 -6.31 15.56
C GLN A 93 6.86 -6.36 15.19
N VAL A 94 7.59 -5.27 15.45
CA VAL A 94 9.06 -5.24 15.43
C VAL A 94 9.53 -4.91 16.84
N SER A 95 10.35 -5.78 17.42
CA SER A 95 10.91 -5.57 18.76
C SER A 95 12.32 -5.00 18.70
N ASN A 96 12.66 -4.15 19.68
CA ASN A 96 14.00 -3.60 19.90
C ASN A 96 14.63 -2.89 18.67
N SER A 97 13.81 -2.31 17.79
CA SER A 97 14.31 -1.63 16.60
C SER A 97 13.31 -0.57 16.10
N GLN A 98 13.83 0.47 15.46
CA GLN A 98 13.05 1.45 14.69
C GLN A 98 13.20 1.23 13.18
N ALA A 99 13.70 0.05 12.79
CA ALA A 99 13.93 -0.29 11.40
C ALA A 99 12.65 -0.20 10.57
N HIS A 100 12.80 0.21 9.32
CA HIS A 100 11.74 0.12 8.32
C HIS A 100 11.47 -1.36 8.01
N LEU A 101 10.25 -1.81 8.28
CA LEU A 101 9.81 -3.16 7.93
C LEU A 101 9.30 -3.21 6.49
N TYR A 102 9.93 -4.04 5.66
CA TYR A 102 9.47 -4.38 4.31
C TYR A 102 8.88 -5.80 4.31
N LEU A 103 7.69 -5.96 3.75
CA LEU A 103 7.07 -7.26 3.51
C LEU A 103 6.74 -7.41 2.02
N MET A 104 7.42 -8.33 1.35
CA MET A 104 7.28 -8.61 -0.08
C MET A 104 6.63 -9.97 -0.31
N ASN A 105 5.49 -10.00 -0.99
CA ASN A 105 4.88 -11.24 -1.48
C ASN A 105 4.28 -11.02 -2.88
N PRO A 106 4.92 -11.51 -3.96
CA PRO A 106 4.40 -11.35 -5.32
C PRO A 106 3.03 -11.98 -5.57
N ALA A 107 2.65 -13.00 -4.79
CA ALA A 107 1.35 -13.65 -4.93
C ALA A 107 0.18 -12.77 -4.45
N GLY A 108 0.45 -11.82 -3.54
CA GLY A 108 -0.55 -10.92 -2.97
C GLY A 108 -0.56 -10.91 -1.44
N LEU A 109 -1.20 -9.87 -0.88
CA LEU A 109 -1.31 -9.61 0.55
C LEU A 109 -2.74 -9.23 0.90
N ILE A 110 -3.32 -9.88 1.90
CA ILE A 110 -4.63 -9.56 2.47
C ILE A 110 -4.44 -9.25 3.95
N PHE A 111 -4.65 -7.99 4.34
CA PHE A 111 -4.76 -7.60 5.73
C PHE A 111 -6.23 -7.67 6.17
N GLY A 112 -6.56 -8.67 6.98
CA GLY A 112 -7.90 -8.92 7.49
C GLY A 112 -8.38 -7.88 8.50
N PRO A 113 -9.66 -7.94 8.94
CA PRO A 113 -10.25 -6.96 9.85
C PRO A 113 -9.54 -6.83 11.20
N ASN A 114 -8.85 -7.87 11.67
CA ASN A 114 -8.10 -7.87 12.92
C ASN A 114 -6.62 -7.50 12.71
N ALA A 115 -6.17 -7.28 11.47
CA ALA A 115 -4.79 -6.93 11.16
C ALA A 115 -4.37 -5.60 11.79
N ARG A 116 -3.25 -5.58 12.51
CA ARG A 116 -2.67 -4.39 13.16
C ARG A 116 -1.15 -4.38 13.01
N LEU A 117 -0.55 -3.21 13.22
CA LEU A 117 0.90 -3.01 13.27
C LEU A 117 1.31 -2.45 14.64
N ASP A 118 2.40 -2.95 15.20
CA ASP A 118 3.12 -2.40 16.35
C ASP A 118 4.58 -2.21 15.99
N LEU A 119 4.88 -1.09 15.33
CA LEU A 119 6.18 -0.78 14.74
C LEU A 119 6.65 0.58 15.23
N ALA A 120 7.91 0.70 15.65
CA ALA A 120 8.52 1.98 16.00
C ALA A 120 9.10 2.73 14.78
N GLY A 121 8.88 2.23 13.57
CA GLY A 121 9.41 2.76 12.30
C GLY A 121 8.44 2.60 11.14
N PRO A 122 8.88 2.91 9.90
CA PRO A 122 8.03 2.84 8.71
C PRO A 122 7.67 1.41 8.30
N PHE A 123 6.62 1.28 7.47
CA PHE A 123 6.14 0.01 6.93
C PHE A 123 5.95 0.09 5.41
N THR A 124 6.48 -0.88 4.68
CA THR A 124 6.21 -1.07 3.25
C THR A 124 5.73 -2.49 2.99
N ALA A 125 4.55 -2.64 2.39
CA ALA A 125 4.07 -3.91 1.87
C ALA A 125 4.04 -3.86 0.33
N THR A 126 4.52 -4.91 -0.33
CA THR A 126 4.58 -4.92 -1.79
C THR A 126 4.38 -6.29 -2.43
N THR A 127 3.82 -6.31 -3.63
CA THR A 127 3.78 -7.49 -4.52
C THR A 127 4.82 -7.44 -5.63
N ALA A 128 5.82 -6.56 -5.50
CA ALA A 128 6.98 -6.56 -6.38
C ALA A 128 7.68 -7.93 -6.35
N THR A 129 8.24 -8.32 -7.50
CA THR A 129 9.04 -9.54 -7.66
C THR A 129 10.48 -9.40 -7.18
N ALA A 130 10.96 -8.17 -6.99
CA ALA A 130 12.26 -7.91 -6.38
C ALA A 130 12.33 -6.50 -5.77
N LEU A 131 13.15 -6.37 -4.72
CA LEU A 131 13.55 -5.09 -4.13
C LEU A 131 14.96 -4.72 -4.60
N GLY A 132 15.14 -3.51 -5.08
CA GLY A 132 16.40 -3.00 -5.61
C GLY A 132 17.06 -2.02 -4.65
N PHE A 133 18.38 -2.16 -4.55
CA PHE A 133 19.32 -1.33 -3.81
C PHE A 133 20.30 -0.70 -4.80
N ASP A 134 21.12 0.27 -4.41
CA ASP A 134 22.02 0.99 -5.32
C ASP A 134 22.86 0.11 -6.26
N ARG A 135 23.25 -1.09 -5.84
CA ARG A 135 24.14 -1.97 -6.61
C ARG A 135 23.56 -3.37 -6.87
N GLY A 136 22.32 -3.64 -6.50
CA GLY A 136 21.81 -5.02 -6.56
C GLY A 136 20.33 -5.17 -6.32
N TRP A 137 19.88 -6.40 -6.50
CA TRP A 137 18.48 -6.80 -6.43
C TRP A 137 18.32 -7.98 -5.49
N TRP A 138 17.32 -7.89 -4.60
CA TRP A 138 16.87 -8.98 -3.76
C TRP A 138 15.54 -9.51 -4.31
N PRO A 139 15.56 -10.61 -5.08
CA PRO A 139 14.38 -11.17 -5.71
C PRO A 139 13.50 -11.89 -4.69
N ALA A 140 12.22 -12.03 -4.98
CA ALA A 140 11.30 -12.85 -4.18
C ALA A 140 11.62 -14.36 -4.29
N GLN A 141 12.31 -14.78 -5.36
CA GLN A 141 12.75 -16.16 -5.55
C GLN A 141 14.21 -16.26 -5.97
N GLY A 142 14.85 -17.38 -5.58
CA GLY A 142 16.25 -17.64 -5.85
C GLY A 142 17.20 -16.93 -4.87
N SER A 143 18.49 -17.05 -5.16
CA SER A 143 19.56 -16.43 -4.40
C SER A 143 19.89 -15.04 -4.95
N ALA A 144 20.42 -14.17 -4.09
CA ALA A 144 20.96 -12.87 -4.47
C ALA A 144 22.46 -12.83 -4.18
N ALA A 145 23.22 -12.09 -4.99
CA ALA A 145 24.60 -11.76 -4.67
C ALA A 145 24.59 -10.80 -3.46
N THR A 146 25.06 -11.26 -2.30
CA THR A 146 24.70 -10.60 -1.02
C THR A 146 25.46 -9.31 -0.73
N ASP A 147 26.56 -9.01 -1.44
CA ASP A 147 27.42 -7.85 -1.15
C ASP A 147 26.85 -6.53 -1.70
N SER A 148 25.81 -6.62 -2.54
CA SER A 148 25.15 -5.47 -3.16
C SER A 148 23.85 -5.04 -2.47
N LEU A 149 23.47 -5.70 -1.37
CA LEU A 149 22.21 -5.50 -0.65
C LEU A 149 22.37 -4.59 0.59
N VAL A 150 23.17 -3.53 0.47
CA VAL A 150 23.45 -2.55 1.53
C VAL A 150 22.76 -1.23 1.19
N GLY A 151 22.35 -0.46 2.20
CA GLY A 151 21.57 0.77 2.04
C GLY A 151 20.06 0.49 2.06
N SER A 152 19.24 1.50 1.78
CA SER A 152 17.77 1.33 1.75
C SER A 152 17.30 0.88 0.37
N PRO A 153 16.29 0.00 0.29
CA PRO A 153 15.61 -0.28 -0.97
C PRO A 153 15.07 1.01 -1.58
N ASN A 154 15.34 1.24 -2.85
CA ASN A 154 14.87 2.40 -3.60
C ASN A 154 14.27 2.04 -4.95
N ARG A 155 14.19 0.76 -5.30
CA ARG A 155 13.54 0.27 -6.52
C ARG A 155 12.68 -0.95 -6.26
N PHE A 156 11.60 -1.08 -7.01
CA PHE A 156 10.66 -2.20 -6.94
C PHE A 156 10.39 -2.72 -8.34
N ALA A 157 10.73 -3.98 -8.61
CA ALA A 157 10.54 -4.58 -9.93
C ALA A 157 9.28 -5.42 -9.98
N PHE A 158 8.39 -5.13 -10.93
CA PHE A 158 7.17 -5.86 -11.22
C PHE A 158 7.35 -6.57 -12.57
N VAL A 159 8.10 -7.67 -12.59
CA VAL A 159 8.54 -8.32 -13.84
C VAL A 159 7.43 -9.10 -14.54
N GLY A 160 6.53 -9.70 -13.78
CA GLY A 160 5.39 -10.44 -14.34
C GLY A 160 4.39 -9.50 -15.02
N SER A 161 3.70 -9.99 -16.05
CA SER A 161 2.65 -9.25 -16.75
C SER A 161 1.45 -8.91 -15.88
N GLN A 162 1.22 -9.69 -14.82
CA GLN A 162 0.15 -9.47 -13.85
C GLN A 162 0.69 -9.55 -12.43
N PRO A 163 0.92 -8.41 -11.76
CA PRO A 163 1.34 -8.42 -10.36
C PRO A 163 0.20 -8.71 -9.40
N GLY A 164 0.53 -9.24 -8.21
CA GLY A 164 -0.45 -9.55 -7.18
C GLY A 164 -1.18 -8.33 -6.62
N ALA A 165 -2.28 -8.57 -5.91
CA ALA A 165 -3.05 -7.51 -5.27
C ALA A 165 -2.73 -7.37 -3.77
N ILE A 166 -2.93 -6.15 -3.25
CA ILE A 166 -2.93 -5.84 -1.82
C ILE A 166 -4.34 -5.40 -1.43
N VAL A 167 -4.92 -6.04 -0.43
CA VAL A 167 -6.21 -5.67 0.14
C VAL A 167 -6.04 -5.38 1.61
N ASN A 168 -6.45 -4.19 2.07
CA ASN A 168 -6.53 -3.84 3.47
C ASN A 168 -7.98 -3.72 3.95
N ALA A 169 -8.36 -4.54 4.91
CA ALA A 169 -9.59 -4.43 5.69
C ALA A 169 -9.31 -4.17 7.19
N GLY A 170 -8.04 -4.18 7.59
CA GLY A 170 -7.60 -3.94 8.97
C GLY A 170 -7.36 -2.47 9.28
N ASP A 171 -6.65 -2.25 10.38
CA ASP A 171 -6.27 -0.93 10.87
C ASP A 171 -4.76 -0.87 11.04
N LEU A 172 -4.09 -0.46 9.97
CA LEU A 172 -2.63 -0.42 9.89
C LEU A 172 -2.19 1.00 10.26
N ALA A 173 -1.48 1.12 11.39
CA ALA A 173 -0.99 2.39 11.89
C ALA A 173 0.52 2.33 12.13
N VAL A 174 1.24 3.38 11.73
CA VAL A 174 2.65 3.59 12.09
C VAL A 174 2.77 4.76 13.06
N VAL A 175 3.91 4.85 13.73
CA VAL A 175 4.21 5.96 14.65
C VAL A 175 4.20 7.32 13.96
N PRO A 176 3.98 8.43 14.69
CA PRO A 176 3.98 9.76 14.11
C PRO A 176 5.24 10.07 13.31
N GLY A 177 5.08 10.73 12.16
CA GLY A 177 6.16 11.09 11.24
C GLY A 177 6.71 9.94 10.38
N ALA A 178 6.32 8.69 10.63
CA ALA A 178 6.73 7.55 9.81
C ALA A 178 5.88 7.40 8.54
N ALA A 179 6.35 6.58 7.60
CA ALA A 179 5.66 6.30 6.33
C ALA A 179 5.00 4.91 6.33
N LEU A 180 3.85 4.81 5.67
CA LEU A 180 3.14 3.57 5.36
C LEU A 180 2.91 3.48 3.84
N THR A 181 3.51 2.48 3.20
CA THR A 181 3.49 2.33 1.75
C THR A 181 2.92 0.97 1.33
N LEU A 182 1.93 0.97 0.43
CA LEU A 182 1.39 -0.23 -0.21
C LEU A 182 1.60 -0.15 -1.73
N LEU A 183 2.45 -1.03 -2.28
CA LEU A 183 2.76 -1.09 -3.72
C LEU A 183 2.36 -2.45 -4.31
N GLY A 184 1.27 -2.50 -5.06
CA GLY A 184 0.74 -3.75 -5.64
C GLY A 184 0.38 -3.61 -7.11
N GLY A 185 0.03 -4.70 -7.79
CA GLY A 185 -0.64 -4.61 -9.10
C GLY A 185 -2.03 -3.99 -8.96
N THR A 186 -2.75 -4.38 -7.92
CA THR A 186 -4.00 -3.75 -7.51
C THR A 186 -3.90 -3.44 -6.02
N VAL A 187 -4.35 -2.25 -5.60
CA VAL A 187 -4.35 -1.87 -4.18
C VAL A 187 -5.75 -1.44 -3.77
N VAL A 188 -6.34 -2.13 -2.79
CA VAL A 188 -7.68 -1.82 -2.27
C VAL A 188 -7.62 -1.58 -0.78
N ASN A 189 -8.08 -0.41 -0.33
CA ASN A 189 -8.24 -0.09 1.07
C ASN A 189 -9.72 0.05 1.45
N THR A 190 -10.22 -0.85 2.29
CA THR A 190 -11.55 -0.80 2.91
C THR A 190 -11.48 -0.50 4.41
N GLY A 191 -10.31 -0.70 5.03
CA GLY A 191 -10.06 -0.44 6.44
C GLY A 191 -9.47 0.95 6.72
N HIS A 192 -8.60 1.04 7.72
CA HIS A 192 -7.96 2.28 8.16
C HIS A 192 -6.45 2.19 7.93
N LEU A 193 -5.88 3.24 7.33
CA LEU A 193 -4.44 3.45 7.25
C LEU A 193 -4.11 4.76 7.97
N ARG A 194 -3.18 4.73 8.93
CA ARG A 194 -2.85 5.89 9.79
C ARG A 194 -1.34 6.12 9.87
N ALA A 195 -0.91 7.34 9.57
CA ALA A 195 0.47 7.78 9.75
C ALA A 195 0.49 9.26 10.18
N PRO A 196 0.20 9.57 11.46
CA PRO A 196 0.00 10.95 11.93
C PRO A 196 1.20 11.86 11.61
N GLY A 197 0.97 12.94 10.85
CA GLY A 197 2.03 13.86 10.41
C GLY A 197 3.09 13.24 9.47
N GLY A 198 2.94 11.96 9.11
CA GLY A 198 3.84 11.19 8.28
C GLY A 198 3.37 11.12 6.83
N ALA A 199 3.55 9.97 6.20
CA ALA A 199 3.14 9.76 4.81
C ALA A 199 2.40 8.43 4.62
N ILE A 200 1.36 8.44 3.78
CA ILE A 200 0.72 7.23 3.28
C ILE A 200 0.78 7.25 1.75
N THR A 201 1.30 6.18 1.16
CA THR A 201 1.38 6.01 -0.29
C THR A 201 0.74 4.69 -0.68
N LEU A 202 -0.33 4.74 -1.47
CA LEU A 202 -0.95 3.58 -2.11
C LEU A 202 -0.74 3.72 -3.61
N MET A 203 -0.12 2.73 -4.22
CA MET A 203 0.16 2.76 -5.65
C MET A 203 -0.08 1.40 -6.29
N ALA A 204 -0.94 1.41 -7.30
CA ALA A 204 -1.08 0.30 -8.23
C ALA A 204 -0.05 0.44 -9.36
N VAL A 205 0.65 -0.65 -9.64
CA VAL A 205 1.80 -0.70 -10.53
C VAL A 205 1.55 -1.74 -11.63
N PRO A 206 1.47 -1.34 -12.91
CA PRO A 206 1.39 -2.29 -14.02
C PRO A 206 2.49 -3.35 -13.98
N GLY A 207 2.17 -4.51 -14.56
CA GLY A 207 3.19 -5.50 -14.87
C GLY A 207 4.27 -4.94 -15.79
N GLU A 208 5.37 -5.67 -15.89
CA GLU A 208 6.53 -5.31 -16.71
C GLU A 208 7.04 -3.88 -16.42
N SER A 209 7.03 -3.47 -15.16
CA SER A 209 7.37 -2.11 -14.74
C SER A 209 8.35 -2.06 -13.57
N LEU A 210 9.02 -0.93 -13.44
CA LEU A 210 9.97 -0.61 -12.40
C LEU A 210 9.52 0.66 -11.69
N VAL A 211 9.35 0.59 -10.37
CA VAL A 211 9.15 1.79 -9.55
C VAL A 211 10.48 2.22 -8.97
N ARG A 212 10.83 3.50 -9.10
CA ARG A 212 11.99 4.12 -8.44
C ARG A 212 11.51 5.15 -7.44
N VAL A 213 12.00 5.06 -6.21
CA VAL A 213 11.78 6.07 -5.19
C VAL A 213 12.85 7.16 -5.37
N GLN A 214 12.41 8.35 -5.74
CA GLN A 214 13.28 9.53 -5.86
C GLN A 214 13.17 10.37 -4.58
N GLN A 215 14.31 10.80 -4.05
CA GLN A 215 14.39 11.75 -2.94
C GLN A 215 15.08 13.02 -3.44
N GLN A 216 14.39 13.85 -4.23
CA GLN A 216 14.91 15.16 -4.60
C GLN A 216 14.49 16.19 -3.55
N GLY A 217 15.47 16.83 -2.91
CA GLY A 217 15.26 18.10 -2.18
C GLY A 217 14.20 18.11 -1.08
N MET A 218 13.92 16.96 -0.45
CA MET A 218 12.89 16.71 0.59
C MET A 218 11.47 16.34 0.11
N ILE A 219 11.27 16.06 -1.18
CA ILE A 219 10.00 15.51 -1.71
C ILE A 219 10.24 14.07 -2.15
N LEU A 220 9.45 13.13 -1.61
CA LEU A 220 9.39 11.75 -2.08
C LEU A 220 8.65 11.73 -3.43
N GLY A 221 9.38 11.38 -4.48
CA GLY A 221 8.87 11.11 -5.81
C GLY A 221 8.84 9.62 -6.11
N LEU A 222 7.95 9.21 -7.00
CA LEU A 222 7.87 7.89 -7.57
C LEU A 222 7.94 8.02 -9.08
N ASP A 223 8.90 7.34 -9.67
CA ASP A 223 9.01 7.24 -11.12
C ASP A 223 8.67 5.81 -11.54
N LEU A 224 7.93 5.68 -12.63
CA LEU A 224 7.46 4.40 -13.13
C LEU A 224 7.96 4.19 -14.55
N GLU A 225 8.87 3.23 -14.70
CA GLU A 225 9.62 2.99 -15.91
C GLU A 225 9.25 1.60 -16.47
N PRO A 226 8.82 1.46 -17.73
CA PRO A 226 8.61 0.17 -18.35
C PRO A 226 9.92 -0.64 -18.40
N LEU A 227 9.85 -1.94 -18.13
CA LEU A 227 10.97 -2.87 -18.28
C LEU A 227 11.23 -3.15 -19.77
N SER A 228 11.77 -2.17 -20.49
CA SER A 228 12.29 -2.37 -21.85
C SER A 228 13.65 -3.08 -21.77
N GLY A 229 13.87 -4.13 -22.59
CA GLY A 229 15.03 -5.04 -22.54
C GLY A 229 16.42 -4.47 -22.79
N SER A 230 16.63 -3.17 -22.56
CA SER A 230 17.90 -2.45 -22.73
C SER A 230 18.32 -1.62 -21.50
N SER A 231 17.75 -1.86 -20.32
CA SER A 231 18.31 -1.29 -19.09
C SER A 231 19.64 -1.99 -18.77
N THR A 232 20.72 -1.22 -18.64
CA THR A 232 22.08 -1.68 -18.29
C THR A 232 22.20 -2.33 -16.90
N ASP A 233 21.11 -2.35 -16.13
CA ASP A 233 20.95 -3.16 -14.93
C ASP A 233 20.34 -4.51 -15.38
N ALA A 234 21.19 -5.49 -15.70
CA ALA A 234 20.78 -6.79 -16.25
C ALA A 234 19.97 -7.59 -15.21
N LEU A 235 18.69 -7.25 -15.10
CA LEU A 235 17.67 -7.94 -14.31
C LEU A 235 17.42 -9.32 -14.93
N VAL A 236 18.26 -10.31 -14.61
CA VAL A 236 17.94 -11.72 -14.84
C VAL A 236 17.05 -12.20 -13.70
N LEU A 237 15.83 -11.66 -13.65
CA LEU A 237 14.80 -12.11 -12.73
C LEU A 237 13.97 -13.19 -13.42
N SER A 238 13.93 -14.38 -12.83
CA SER A 238 13.00 -15.41 -13.30
C SER A 238 11.57 -14.98 -12.97
N PRO A 239 10.60 -15.18 -13.87
CA PRO A 239 9.20 -14.91 -13.56
C PRO A 239 8.76 -15.76 -12.36
N PHE A 240 7.87 -15.20 -11.54
CA PHE A 240 7.36 -15.89 -10.37
C PHE A 240 6.51 -17.11 -10.83
N PRO A 241 6.85 -18.34 -10.42
CA PRO A 241 6.36 -19.62 -10.97
C PRO A 241 4.95 -20.02 -10.51
N SER A 242 4.17 -19.10 -9.95
CA SER A 242 2.79 -19.38 -9.51
C SER A 242 1.81 -18.52 -10.29
N THR A 243 0.59 -19.03 -10.45
CA THR A 243 -0.52 -18.27 -11.01
C THR A 243 -0.89 -17.18 -10.01
N ILE A 244 -0.51 -15.95 -10.33
CA ILE A 244 -0.92 -14.77 -9.56
C ILE A 244 -2.43 -14.62 -9.76
N LEU A 245 -3.18 -14.70 -8.66
CA LEU A 245 -4.63 -14.54 -8.68
C LEU A 245 -4.97 -13.07 -8.94
N ASP A 246 -5.95 -12.81 -9.81
CA ASP A 246 -6.57 -11.49 -9.88
C ASP A 246 -7.35 -11.19 -8.58
N LEU A 247 -7.74 -9.93 -8.37
CA LEU A 247 -8.46 -9.53 -7.17
C LEU A 247 -9.78 -10.34 -6.94
N PRO A 248 -10.61 -10.62 -7.97
CA PRO A 248 -11.77 -11.49 -7.81
C PRO A 248 -11.43 -12.89 -7.31
N GLN A 249 -10.42 -13.53 -7.91
CA GLN A 249 -9.94 -14.85 -7.52
C GLN A 249 -9.35 -14.80 -6.11
N LEU A 250 -8.58 -13.75 -5.78
CA LEU A 250 -8.00 -13.55 -4.45
C LEU A 250 -9.08 -13.51 -3.36
N LEU A 251 -10.14 -12.74 -3.56
CA LEU A 251 -11.23 -12.58 -2.60
C LEU A 251 -12.16 -13.79 -2.51
N THR A 252 -12.12 -14.69 -3.51
CA THR A 252 -13.02 -15.85 -3.61
C THR A 252 -12.29 -17.18 -3.44
N GLY A 253 -11.00 -17.17 -3.12
CA GLY A 253 -10.18 -18.38 -3.02
C GLY A 253 -9.96 -19.10 -4.36
N GLY A 254 -10.01 -18.37 -5.47
CA GLY A 254 -9.82 -18.88 -6.83
C GLY A 254 -11.08 -19.49 -7.47
N HIS A 255 -12.23 -19.39 -6.81
CA HIS A 255 -13.46 -20.05 -7.26
C HIS A 255 -14.27 -19.25 -8.29
N LEU A 256 -14.04 -17.93 -8.41
CA LEU A 256 -14.70 -17.08 -9.41
C LEU A 256 -13.65 -16.46 -10.34
N GLY A 257 -13.77 -16.76 -11.64
CA GLY A 257 -12.72 -16.43 -12.63
C GLY A 257 -12.84 -15.08 -13.32
N HIS A 258 -13.96 -14.35 -13.19
CA HIS A 258 -14.19 -13.14 -13.98
C HIS A 258 -15.07 -12.13 -13.22
N ALA A 259 -14.45 -11.11 -12.63
CA ALA A 259 -15.11 -9.82 -12.45
C ALA A 259 -14.34 -8.80 -13.29
N THR A 260 -15.05 -7.97 -14.05
CA THR A 260 -14.43 -6.95 -14.91
C THR A 260 -14.46 -5.57 -14.26
N HIS A 261 -15.11 -5.46 -13.10
CA HIS A 261 -15.31 -4.22 -12.36
C HIS A 261 -15.26 -4.46 -10.85
N LEU A 262 -14.61 -3.52 -10.16
CA LEU A 262 -14.74 -3.31 -8.72
C LEU A 262 -15.77 -2.20 -8.48
N GLU A 263 -16.82 -2.49 -7.74
CA GLU A 263 -17.86 -1.53 -7.37
C GLU A 263 -17.81 -1.29 -5.87
N VAL A 264 -17.62 -0.03 -5.44
CA VAL A 264 -17.83 0.35 -4.05
C VAL A 264 -19.33 0.62 -3.89
N THR A 265 -20.02 -0.19 -3.10
CA THR A 265 -21.46 -0.01 -2.90
C THR A 265 -21.79 1.21 -2.06
N PRO A 266 -23.06 1.67 -2.10
CA PRO A 266 -23.63 2.60 -1.13
C PRO A 266 -23.64 2.12 0.32
N THR A 267 -22.97 1.01 0.67
CA THR A 267 -22.75 0.55 2.06
C THR A 267 -21.27 0.53 2.45
N GLY A 268 -20.36 0.94 1.56
CA GLY A 268 -18.91 0.88 1.78
C GLY A 268 -18.30 -0.51 1.56
N THR A 269 -19.12 -1.52 1.23
CA THR A 269 -18.61 -2.83 0.82
C THR A 269 -18.11 -2.78 -0.62
N VAL A 270 -16.91 -3.32 -0.84
CA VAL A 270 -16.34 -3.53 -2.17
C VAL A 270 -16.95 -4.80 -2.77
N ARG A 271 -17.60 -4.66 -3.93
CA ARG A 271 -18.21 -5.76 -4.68
C ARG A 271 -17.48 -5.98 -5.99
N LEU A 272 -17.49 -7.22 -6.42
CA LEU A 272 -16.99 -7.67 -7.70
C LEU A 272 -18.21 -7.83 -8.63
N SER A 273 -18.15 -7.25 -9.82
CA SER A 273 -19.23 -7.37 -10.82
C SER A 273 -18.72 -7.97 -12.13
N SER A 274 -19.44 -8.97 -12.65
CA SER A 274 -19.11 -9.72 -13.89
C SER A 274 -19.95 -9.29 -15.11
N THR A 275 -20.97 -8.45 -14.90
CA THR A 275 -21.84 -7.94 -15.96
C THR A 275 -21.93 -6.43 -15.85
N ALA A 276 -21.48 -5.74 -16.89
CA ALA A 276 -21.72 -4.31 -17.07
C ALA A 276 -23.23 -4.02 -17.07
N PRO A 277 -23.79 -3.25 -16.11
CA PRO A 277 -25.02 -2.54 -16.39
C PRO A 277 -24.66 -1.46 -17.40
N SER A 278 -25.40 -1.42 -18.50
CA SER A 278 -25.39 -0.28 -19.42
C SER A 278 -25.75 0.98 -18.62
N SER A 279 -24.89 2.00 -18.69
CA SER A 279 -25.12 3.38 -18.23
C SER A 279 -24.98 3.75 -16.74
N SER A 280 -24.27 2.99 -15.89
CA SER A 280 -23.94 3.50 -14.56
C SER A 280 -22.70 4.42 -14.60
N PRO A 281 -22.76 5.68 -14.09
CA PRO A 281 -21.59 6.55 -13.85
C PRO A 281 -20.70 6.04 -12.70
N ASP A 282 -20.93 4.79 -12.27
CA ASP A 282 -20.40 4.20 -11.06
C ASP A 282 -19.19 3.28 -11.32
N ARG A 283 -18.34 3.59 -12.29
CA ARG A 283 -17.22 2.71 -12.68
C ARG A 283 -15.87 3.17 -12.13
N VAL A 284 -15.12 2.22 -11.59
CA VAL A 284 -13.65 2.23 -11.68
C VAL A 284 -13.31 1.07 -12.61
N PRO A 285 -12.70 1.30 -13.78
CA PRO A 285 -12.26 0.20 -14.65
C PRO A 285 -11.30 -0.70 -13.86
N ASP A 286 -11.62 -1.99 -13.69
CA ASP A 286 -10.64 -2.96 -13.20
C ASP A 286 -9.82 -3.41 -14.42
N ARG A 287 -8.75 -2.66 -14.71
CA ARG A 287 -7.71 -3.18 -15.60
C ARG A 287 -6.79 -4.02 -14.72
N PRO A 288 -6.58 -5.32 -15.05
CA PRO A 288 -5.67 -6.16 -14.30
C PRO A 288 -4.31 -5.46 -14.14
N GLY A 289 -3.90 -5.23 -12.89
CA GLY A 289 -2.56 -4.76 -12.55
C GLY A 289 -2.34 -3.25 -12.54
N ALA A 290 -3.33 -2.36 -12.57
CA ALA A 290 -3.04 -0.92 -12.44
C ALA A 290 -4.08 -0.07 -11.70
N THR A 291 -4.89 -0.69 -10.83
CA THR A 291 -6.04 -0.05 -10.18
C THR A 291 -5.83 0.15 -8.68
N THR A 292 -6.04 1.39 -8.19
CA THR A 292 -6.07 1.72 -6.76
C THR A 292 -7.48 2.15 -6.35
N VAL A 293 -8.04 1.51 -5.31
CA VAL A 293 -9.38 1.84 -4.79
C VAL A 293 -9.37 2.11 -3.30
N ILE A 294 -9.92 3.26 -2.92
CA ILE A 294 -10.09 3.68 -1.52
C ILE A 294 -11.58 3.69 -1.19
N ALA A 295 -12.02 2.78 -0.33
CA ALA A 295 -13.36 2.78 0.27
C ALA A 295 -13.33 3.08 1.77
N GLY A 296 -12.18 2.89 2.41
CA GLY A 296 -11.95 3.13 3.84
C GLY A 296 -11.35 4.51 4.15
N THR A 297 -10.58 4.59 5.23
CA THR A 297 -9.96 5.84 5.70
C THR A 297 -8.44 5.83 5.46
N LEU A 298 -7.91 6.95 4.95
CA LEU A 298 -6.49 7.29 4.95
C LEU A 298 -6.32 8.53 5.81
N ASP A 299 -5.51 8.45 6.86
CA ASP A 299 -5.37 9.55 7.82
C ASP A 299 -3.90 9.81 8.17
N VAL A 300 -3.40 10.97 7.75
CA VAL A 300 -2.09 11.52 8.11
C VAL A 300 -2.22 12.80 8.93
N SER A 301 -3.36 12.99 9.57
CA SER A 301 -3.63 14.19 10.35
C SER A 301 -2.70 14.29 11.57
N SER A 302 -2.31 15.51 11.91
CA SER A 302 -1.47 15.85 13.06
C SER A 302 -2.19 16.92 13.91
N PRO A 303 -3.24 16.53 14.66
CA PRO A 303 -4.04 17.50 15.42
C PRO A 303 -3.32 18.05 16.66
N HIS A 304 -2.10 17.56 16.95
CA HIS A 304 -1.33 17.94 18.13
C HIS A 304 -0.38 19.10 17.81
N SER A 305 -0.21 20.00 18.79
CA SER A 305 0.69 21.15 18.70
C SER A 305 1.93 20.96 19.59
N SER A 306 2.77 19.96 19.28
CA SER A 306 4.04 19.76 20.01
C SER A 306 5.03 20.90 19.75
N ALA A 307 4.91 21.55 18.59
CA ALA A 307 5.75 22.66 18.16
C ALA A 307 5.03 24.02 18.28
N PRO A 308 5.75 25.14 18.54
CA PRO A 308 5.20 26.48 18.44
C PRO A 308 4.65 26.73 17.02
N GLY A 309 3.36 27.06 16.92
CA GLY A 309 2.66 27.22 15.65
C GLY A 309 1.89 25.99 15.17
N GLY A 310 1.99 24.85 15.86
CA GLY A 310 1.30 23.60 15.50
C GLY A 310 2.00 22.81 14.39
N GLU A 311 1.73 21.51 14.30
CA GLU A 311 2.27 20.66 13.23
C GLU A 311 1.37 20.72 11.98
N SER A 312 1.98 20.65 10.80
CA SER A 312 1.24 20.48 9.55
C SER A 312 0.79 19.04 9.39
N GLY A 313 -0.36 18.83 8.73
CA GLY A 313 -0.79 17.49 8.32
C GLY A 313 0.25 16.81 7.44
N GLY A 314 0.23 15.48 7.39
CA GLY A 314 1.15 14.70 6.59
C GLY A 314 0.83 14.67 5.09
N THR A 315 1.38 13.69 4.37
CA THR A 315 1.19 13.52 2.92
C THR A 315 0.41 12.24 2.59
N LEU A 316 -0.62 12.36 1.76
CA LEU A 316 -1.33 11.24 1.12
C LEU A 316 -1.02 11.19 -0.36
N GLN A 317 -0.66 10.01 -0.87
CA GLN A 317 -0.51 9.73 -2.30
C GLN A 317 -1.34 8.50 -2.66
N VAL A 318 -2.32 8.67 -3.54
CA VAL A 318 -3.16 7.58 -4.07
C VAL A 318 -2.96 7.55 -5.58
N LEU A 319 -2.21 6.56 -6.06
CA LEU A 319 -1.66 6.54 -7.42
C LEU A 319 -1.98 5.22 -8.14
N GLY A 320 -1.96 5.24 -9.46
CA GLY A 320 -2.27 4.10 -10.33
C GLY A 320 -2.69 4.61 -11.72
N GLN A 321 -2.86 3.72 -12.70
CA GLN A 321 -3.44 4.13 -13.99
C GLN A 321 -4.95 4.40 -13.87
N GLU A 322 -5.61 3.67 -12.97
CA GLU A 322 -7.03 3.83 -12.65
C GLU A 322 -7.15 4.07 -11.14
N VAL A 323 -7.69 5.22 -10.74
CA VAL A 323 -7.84 5.58 -9.32
C VAL A 323 -9.31 5.81 -8.98
N GLY A 324 -9.80 5.12 -7.95
CA GLY A 324 -11.16 5.23 -7.45
C GLY A 324 -11.24 5.58 -5.97
N VAL A 325 -12.00 6.61 -5.62
CA VAL A 325 -12.31 6.98 -4.24
C VAL A 325 -13.82 6.86 -4.01
N GLY A 326 -14.20 5.94 -3.12
CA GLY A 326 -15.57 5.56 -2.83
C GLY A 326 -16.36 6.59 -2.02
N ASP A 327 -17.68 6.39 -1.95
CA ASP A 327 -18.66 7.31 -1.36
C ASP A 327 -18.52 7.53 0.16
N ARG A 328 -17.83 6.63 0.87
CA ARG A 328 -17.52 6.77 2.31
C ARG A 328 -16.05 6.98 2.61
N ALA A 329 -15.23 7.07 1.55
CA ALA A 329 -13.80 7.24 1.72
C ALA A 329 -13.50 8.57 2.42
N GLN A 330 -12.56 8.52 3.36
CA GLN A 330 -12.12 9.66 4.13
C GLN A 330 -10.60 9.79 3.95
N LEU A 331 -10.16 10.86 3.30
CA LEU A 331 -8.76 11.17 3.09
C LEU A 331 -8.45 12.42 3.90
N ARG A 332 -7.71 12.27 4.99
CA ARG A 332 -7.42 13.36 5.93
C ARG A 332 -5.93 13.64 6.04
N ALA A 333 -5.59 14.91 5.88
CA ALA A 333 -4.28 15.49 6.11
C ALA A 333 -4.44 16.81 6.89
N ASP A 334 -5.34 16.82 7.89
CA ASP A 334 -5.56 18.00 8.72
C ASP A 334 -4.39 18.18 9.71
N GLY A 335 -3.95 19.40 9.98
CA GLY A 335 -2.88 19.66 10.95
C GLY A 335 -3.18 20.82 11.89
N ALA A 336 -2.63 20.78 13.09
CA ALA A 336 -2.78 21.85 14.06
C ALA A 336 -2.31 23.20 13.51
N GLY A 337 -1.14 23.23 12.88
CA GLY A 337 -0.45 24.43 12.38
C GLY A 337 -0.51 24.66 10.86
N GLY A 338 -1.10 23.72 10.13
CA GLY A 338 -1.17 23.78 8.68
C GLY A 338 -1.86 22.55 8.11
N GLY A 339 -2.58 22.69 7.01
CA GLY A 339 -3.02 21.51 6.26
C GLY A 339 -1.84 20.80 5.59
N GLY A 340 -1.96 19.49 5.44
CA GLY A 340 -0.99 18.65 4.73
C GLY A 340 -1.21 18.62 3.22
N ARG A 341 -0.73 17.55 2.57
CA ARG A 341 -0.79 17.38 1.11
C ARG A 341 -1.52 16.10 0.73
N ILE A 342 -2.45 16.18 -0.21
CA ILE A 342 -3.18 15.03 -0.73
C ILE A 342 -3.06 15.04 -2.26
N LEU A 343 -2.50 13.98 -2.82
CA LEU A 343 -2.39 13.73 -4.25
C LEU A 343 -3.23 12.50 -4.60
N VAL A 344 -4.23 12.65 -5.47
CA VAL A 344 -5.05 11.56 -5.97
C VAL A 344 -4.94 11.52 -7.49
N GLY A 345 -4.41 10.41 -8.01
CA GLY A 345 -4.22 10.19 -9.43
C GLY A 345 -3.01 10.88 -10.04
N GLY A 346 -2.53 12.00 -9.51
CA GLY A 346 -1.32 12.63 -10.03
C GLY A 346 -0.88 13.86 -9.24
N ASP A 347 0.10 14.58 -9.78
CA ASP A 347 0.57 15.85 -9.22
C ASP A 347 0.03 17.05 -10.04
N TYR A 348 0.42 18.26 -9.64
CA TYR A 348 -0.02 19.54 -10.20
C TYR A 348 0.06 19.55 -11.73
N GLN A 349 -1.09 19.71 -12.40
CA GLN A 349 -1.20 19.71 -13.86
C GLN A 349 -0.66 18.43 -14.55
N GLY A 350 -0.63 17.31 -13.83
CA GLY A 350 0.00 16.07 -14.29
C GLY A 350 1.51 16.18 -14.45
N GLN A 351 2.11 17.24 -13.89
CA GLN A 351 3.54 17.50 -13.87
C GLN A 351 4.05 17.32 -12.45
N GLY A 352 5.14 16.60 -12.27
CA GLY A 352 5.72 16.47 -10.94
C GLY A 352 6.56 15.22 -10.81
N SER A 353 6.68 14.78 -9.56
CA SER A 353 7.53 13.66 -9.18
C SER A 353 6.77 12.36 -8.95
N VAL A 354 5.45 12.33 -9.16
CA VAL A 354 4.64 11.10 -9.09
C VAL A 354 3.96 10.80 -10.42
N PRO A 355 3.63 9.53 -10.73
CA PRO A 355 2.99 9.17 -11.99
C PRO A 355 1.54 9.65 -12.04
N SER A 356 1.07 9.94 -13.24
CA SER A 356 -0.30 10.37 -13.51
C SER A 356 -1.20 9.20 -13.90
N ALA A 357 -2.43 9.23 -13.39
CA ALA A 357 -3.50 8.31 -13.72
C ALA A 357 -4.05 8.62 -15.10
N HIS A 358 -4.60 7.62 -15.77
CA HIS A 358 -5.39 7.80 -16.96
C HIS A 358 -6.82 8.22 -16.61
N HIS A 359 -7.41 7.62 -15.57
CA HIS A 359 -8.70 8.04 -15.04
C HIS A 359 -8.69 8.08 -13.52
N THR A 360 -9.32 9.13 -12.99
CA THR A 360 -9.52 9.33 -11.55
C THR A 360 -10.99 9.59 -11.30
N THR A 361 -11.60 8.82 -10.41
CA THR A 361 -13.02 8.95 -10.05
C THR A 361 -13.18 9.13 -8.55
N ILE A 362 -13.77 10.25 -8.14
CA ILE A 362 -14.10 10.57 -6.75
C ILE A 362 -15.62 10.59 -6.59
N ARG A 363 -16.16 9.70 -5.77
CA ARG A 363 -17.61 9.51 -5.67
C ARG A 363 -18.30 10.57 -4.80
N PRO A 364 -19.60 10.82 -5.07
CA PRO A 364 -20.46 11.54 -4.13
C PRO A 364 -20.40 10.94 -2.73
N GLY A 365 -20.15 11.79 -1.73
CA GLY A 365 -20.00 11.39 -0.33
C GLY A 365 -18.55 11.26 0.15
N ALA A 366 -17.58 11.10 -0.76
CA ALA A 366 -16.17 11.10 -0.40
C ALA A 366 -15.78 12.41 0.31
N GLN A 367 -14.98 12.30 1.37
CA GLN A 367 -14.53 13.45 2.17
C GLN A 367 -13.01 13.55 2.10
N ILE A 368 -12.52 14.69 1.62
CA ILE A 368 -11.10 14.98 1.49
C ILE A 368 -10.81 16.26 2.27
N SER A 369 -9.89 16.22 3.24
CA SER A 369 -9.58 17.36 4.10
C SER A 369 -8.08 17.55 4.30
N ALA A 370 -7.63 18.79 4.14
CA ALA A 370 -6.29 19.26 4.42
C ALA A 370 -6.40 20.64 5.10
N ASN A 371 -7.10 20.71 6.24
CA ASN A 371 -7.32 21.96 6.96
C ASN A 371 -6.18 22.26 7.93
N ALA A 372 -5.99 23.55 8.23
CA ALA A 372 -5.35 23.97 9.46
C ALA A 372 -6.41 24.06 10.57
N LEU A 373 -6.15 23.44 11.71
CA LEU A 373 -7.12 23.36 12.82
C LEU A 373 -7.03 24.54 13.79
N THR A 374 -5.83 25.14 13.98
CA THR A 374 -5.62 26.23 14.95
C THR A 374 -5.19 27.54 14.29
N GLN A 375 -3.90 27.84 14.21
CA GLN A 375 -3.34 28.96 13.47
C GLN A 375 -2.46 28.41 12.35
N GLY A 376 -2.78 28.71 11.09
CA GLY A 376 -2.08 28.09 9.96
C GLY A 376 -2.84 28.19 8.64
N ASN A 377 -2.16 27.95 7.53
CA ASN A 377 -2.79 27.92 6.22
C ASN A 377 -3.39 26.54 5.94
N GLY A 378 -4.48 26.51 5.18
CA GLY A 378 -4.97 25.27 4.58
C GLY A 378 -3.90 24.63 3.69
N GLY A 379 -4.01 23.32 3.51
CA GLY A 379 -3.04 22.49 2.80
C GLY A 379 -3.27 22.46 1.29
N GLN A 380 -2.74 21.41 0.66
CA GLN A 380 -2.84 21.20 -0.78
C GLN A 380 -3.61 19.92 -1.09
N VAL A 381 -4.60 20.00 -1.97
CA VAL A 381 -5.32 18.84 -2.50
C VAL A 381 -5.28 18.88 -4.02
N ILE A 382 -4.73 17.85 -4.65
CA ILE A 382 -4.66 17.72 -6.11
C ILE A 382 -5.33 16.41 -6.50
N ILE A 383 -6.25 16.50 -7.43
CA ILE A 383 -6.92 15.36 -8.05
C ILE A 383 -6.65 15.48 -9.54
N TRP A 384 -6.06 14.45 -10.14
CA TRP A 384 -5.61 14.52 -11.52
C TRP A 384 -5.80 13.21 -12.27
N ALA A 385 -6.04 13.31 -13.57
CA ALA A 385 -5.91 12.24 -14.54
C ALA A 385 -5.67 12.81 -15.94
N ASP A 386 -4.87 12.13 -16.75
CA ASP A 386 -4.48 12.57 -18.09
C ASP A 386 -5.63 12.49 -19.10
N ASN A 387 -6.57 11.55 -18.94
CA ASN A 387 -7.72 11.41 -19.84
C ASN A 387 -9.01 11.96 -19.22
N GLN A 388 -9.35 11.52 -18.00
CA GLN A 388 -10.61 11.92 -17.36
C GLN A 388 -10.53 11.96 -15.84
N THR A 389 -10.83 13.13 -15.26
CA THR A 389 -11.16 13.28 -13.85
C THR A 389 -12.67 13.41 -13.69
N GLU A 390 -13.27 12.54 -12.88
CA GLU A 390 -14.66 12.65 -12.43
C GLU A 390 -14.67 12.96 -10.93
N PHE A 391 -15.27 14.09 -10.55
CA PHE A 391 -15.32 14.52 -9.15
C PHE A 391 -16.76 14.78 -8.68
N GLY A 392 -17.18 14.04 -7.66
CA GLY A 392 -18.48 14.23 -6.99
C GLY A 392 -18.38 14.40 -5.46
N GLY A 393 -17.18 14.34 -4.88
CA GLY A 393 -16.95 14.38 -3.43
C GLY A 393 -16.96 15.80 -2.82
N SER A 394 -16.40 15.91 -1.62
CA SER A 394 -16.15 17.18 -0.93
C SER A 394 -14.66 17.35 -0.61
N ILE A 395 -14.13 18.56 -0.84
CA ILE A 395 -12.75 18.93 -0.52
C ILE A 395 -12.76 20.13 0.43
N ALA A 396 -11.98 20.07 1.50
CA ALA A 396 -11.75 21.17 2.42
C ALA A 396 -10.25 21.43 2.60
N ALA A 397 -9.79 22.64 2.29
CA ALA A 397 -8.44 23.12 2.56
C ALA A 397 -8.54 24.49 3.25
N ILE A 398 -9.09 24.50 4.46
CA ILE A 398 -9.48 25.71 5.19
C ILE A 398 -8.33 26.17 6.08
N GLY A 399 -8.12 27.49 6.17
CA GLY A 399 -7.19 28.10 7.12
C GLY A 399 -7.65 27.99 8.57
N GLY A 400 -6.72 28.17 9.50
CA GLY A 400 -6.96 28.00 10.93
C GLY A 400 -7.94 29.00 11.52
N VAL A 401 -8.69 28.57 12.55
CA VAL A 401 -9.69 29.38 13.25
C VAL A 401 -9.10 30.61 13.96
N LEU A 402 -7.82 30.57 14.34
CA LEU A 402 -7.10 31.68 14.96
C LEU A 402 -6.40 32.59 13.92
N GLY A 403 -6.42 32.20 12.65
CA GLY A 403 -5.83 32.94 11.54
C GLY A 403 -5.05 32.06 10.56
N GLY A 404 -4.98 32.51 9.31
CA GLY A 404 -4.31 31.85 8.20
C GLY A 404 -5.13 31.93 6.91
N ASN A 405 -4.51 31.59 5.79
CA ASN A 405 -5.15 31.59 4.48
C ASN A 405 -5.79 30.22 4.18
N GLY A 406 -6.76 30.21 3.27
CA GLY A 406 -7.17 28.96 2.62
C GLY A 406 -6.00 28.30 1.88
N GLY A 407 -6.13 26.99 1.67
CA GLY A 407 -5.19 26.18 0.95
C GLY A 407 -5.42 26.19 -0.57
N PHE A 408 -4.77 25.26 -1.25
CA PHE A 408 -4.84 25.08 -2.70
C PHE A 408 -5.58 23.80 -3.07
N VAL A 409 -6.49 23.89 -4.05
CA VAL A 409 -7.23 22.74 -4.59
C VAL A 409 -7.18 22.76 -6.12
N GLU A 410 -6.86 21.61 -6.72
CA GLU A 410 -6.93 21.33 -8.16
C GLU A 410 -7.69 20.02 -8.39
N VAL A 411 -8.52 20.01 -9.44
CA VAL A 411 -9.33 18.86 -9.90
C VAL A 411 -9.32 18.79 -11.41
#